data_AF-A0A067DAC8-F1
#
_entry.id   AF-A0A067DAC8-F1
#
_cell.length_a   1.000
_cell.length_b   1.000
_cell.length_c   1.000
_cell.angle_alpha   90.00
_cell.angle_beta   90.00
_cell.angle_gamma   90.00
#
_symmetry.space_group_name_H-M   'P 1'
#
loop_
_entity.id
_entity.type
_entity.pdbx_description
1 polymer ?
#
loop_
_entity_poly.entity_id
_entity_poly.type
_entity_poly.pdbx_seq_one_letter_code
_entity_poly.pdbx_strand_id
1 'polypeptide(L)'
;MKQVSLQILSFAIKFAGESTPDLSNEAAGIFIWCLTQSADCYKHWDKLYEANLEASVKVLKKLSEEWKEHSAKLSPLDPFRATLKSFRQKNEKGIGGTADAARQSLLRNADKYCKLVSGKLSSSHGCLKSVALAVIAIAVGAAFMSPNVESLDWEKISVFFTSQPSI
;
A
#
# COMPACT_ATOMS: atom_id res chain seq x y z
N MET A 1 16.14 1.36 -16.71
CA MET A 1 15.79 1.98 -15.41
C MET A 1 16.14 1.12 -14.19
N LYS A 2 15.92 -0.19 -14.20
CA LYS A 2 16.13 -1.10 -13.05
C LYS A 2 17.45 -0.94 -12.27
N GLN A 3 18.61 -0.98 -12.93
CA GLN A 3 19.90 -0.88 -12.23
C GLN A 3 20.11 0.50 -11.61
N VAL A 4 19.73 1.55 -12.34
CA VAL A 4 19.83 2.94 -11.89
C VAL A 4 18.90 3.18 -10.70
N SER A 5 17.66 2.67 -10.73
CA SER A 5 16.73 2.82 -9.60
C SER A 5 17.22 2.11 -8.34
N LEU A 6 17.91 0.97 -8.46
CA LEU A 6 18.52 0.29 -7.31
C LEU A 6 19.68 1.09 -6.70
N GLN A 7 20.52 1.72 -7.53
CA GLN A 7 21.61 2.58 -7.07
C GLN A 7 21.07 3.84 -6.38
N ILE A 8 20.10 4.52 -7.01
CA ILE A 8 19.45 5.70 -6.44
C ILE A 8 18.75 5.33 -5.12
N LEU A 9 18.03 4.21 -5.06
CA LEU A 9 17.39 3.74 -3.83
C LEU A 9 18.40 3.56 -2.69
N SER A 10 19.56 2.96 -3.00
CA SER A 10 20.63 2.74 -2.02
C SER A 10 21.25 4.03 -1.49
N PHE A 11 21.24 5.09 -2.30
CA PHE A 11 21.68 6.42 -1.89
C PHE A 11 20.58 7.11 -1.08
N ALA A 12 19.37 7.19 -1.63
CA ALA A 12 18.21 7.85 -1.04
C ALA A 12 17.89 7.35 0.37
N ILE A 13 18.02 6.05 0.63
CA ILE A 13 17.73 5.50 1.98
C ILE A 13 18.67 6.05 3.06
N LYS A 14 19.92 6.40 2.72
CA LYS A 14 20.87 6.97 3.68
C LYS A 14 20.44 8.36 4.13
N PHE A 15 19.97 9.18 3.17
CA PHE A 15 19.50 10.54 3.43
C PHE A 15 18.10 10.58 4.01
N ALA A 16 17.25 9.61 3.69
CA ALA A 16 15.91 9.52 4.26
C ALA A 16 15.95 9.39 5.79
N GLY A 17 17.01 8.83 6.37
CA GLY A 17 17.20 8.74 7.82
C GLY A 17 17.64 10.05 8.49
N GLU A 18 18.16 11.03 7.75
CA GLU A 18 18.84 12.19 8.33
C GLU A 18 17.92 13.14 9.12
N SER A 19 18.52 13.94 10.01
CA SER A 19 17.81 14.85 10.90
C SER A 19 17.25 16.09 10.20
N THR A 20 17.78 16.47 9.02
CA THR A 20 17.28 17.59 8.22
C THR A 20 15.92 17.22 7.60
N PRO A 21 14.79 17.83 8.03
CA PRO A 21 13.46 17.38 7.62
C PRO A 21 13.21 17.44 6.12
N ASP A 22 13.60 18.55 5.46
CA ASP A 22 13.35 18.75 4.03
C ASP A 22 14.12 17.74 3.17
N LEU A 23 15.41 17.54 3.48
CA LEU A 23 16.24 16.56 2.81
C LEU A 23 15.73 15.13 3.03
N SER A 24 15.35 14.82 4.26
CA SER A 24 14.80 13.52 4.64
C SER A 24 13.49 13.22 3.91
N ASN A 25 12.61 14.21 3.77
CA ASN A 25 11.35 14.11 3.04
C ASN A 25 11.57 13.93 1.53
N GLU A 26 12.48 14.69 0.93
CA GLU A 26 12.82 14.58 -0.49
C GLU A 26 13.44 13.21 -0.80
N ALA A 27 14.40 12.78 0.03
CA ALA A 27 15.02 11.47 -0.09
C ALA A 27 14.00 10.33 0.04
N ALA A 28 13.01 10.45 0.93
CA ALA A 28 11.92 9.49 1.03
C ALA A 28 11.05 9.50 -0.25
N GLY A 29 10.79 10.66 -0.86
CA GLY A 29 10.10 10.77 -2.14
C GLY A 29 10.85 10.08 -3.28
N ILE A 30 12.15 10.34 -3.42
CA ILE A 30 13.03 9.69 -4.40
C ILE A 30 13.06 8.17 -4.18
N PHE A 31 13.10 7.73 -2.92
CA PHE A 31 13.04 6.32 -2.57
C PHE A 31 11.74 5.68 -3.05
N ILE A 32 10.59 6.32 -2.80
CA ILE A 32 9.28 5.84 -3.25
C ILE A 32 9.22 5.79 -4.78
N TRP A 33 9.73 6.83 -5.46
CA TRP A 33 9.82 6.82 -6.92
C TRP A 33 10.59 5.59 -7.41
N CYS A 34 11.72 5.22 -6.78
CA CYS A 34 12.46 4.02 -7.17
C CYS A 34 11.63 2.73 -7.05
N LEU A 35 10.73 2.63 -6.06
CA LEU A 35 9.83 1.48 -5.91
C LEU A 35 8.87 1.32 -7.12
N THR A 36 8.46 2.43 -7.73
CA THR A 36 7.63 2.42 -8.95
C THR A 36 8.39 1.95 -10.19
N GLN A 37 9.72 1.99 -10.17
CA GLN A 37 10.55 1.67 -11.34
C GLN A 37 10.87 0.17 -11.46
N SER A 38 10.88 -0.58 -10.35
CA SER A 38 11.19 -2.00 -10.39
C SER A 38 10.75 -2.75 -9.13
N ALA A 39 10.14 -3.92 -9.32
CA ALA A 39 9.83 -4.83 -8.21
C ALA A 39 11.07 -5.30 -7.42
N ASP A 40 12.26 -5.26 -8.01
CA ASP A 40 13.50 -5.63 -7.30
C ASP A 40 13.91 -4.58 -6.26
N CYS A 41 13.42 -3.34 -6.38
CA CYS A 41 13.59 -2.31 -5.35
C CYS A 41 12.92 -2.73 -4.03
N TYR A 42 11.82 -3.48 -4.05
CA TYR A 42 11.19 -4.02 -2.84
C TYR A 42 12.06 -5.07 -2.13
N LYS A 43 12.68 -5.96 -2.92
CA LYS A 43 13.62 -6.97 -2.38
C LYS A 43 14.87 -6.32 -1.84
N HIS A 44 15.34 -5.26 -2.50
CA HIS A 44 16.51 -4.51 -2.04
C HIS A 44 16.23 -3.75 -0.77
N TRP A 45 15.06 -3.09 -0.66
CA TRP A 45 14.61 -2.47 0.58
C TRP A 45 14.53 -3.50 1.72
N ASP A 46 14.05 -4.72 1.44
CA ASP A 46 14.00 -5.78 2.45
C ASP A 46 15.35 -6.12 3.08
N LYS A 47 16.42 -6.12 2.27
CA LYS A 47 17.80 -6.34 2.73
C LYS A 47 18.34 -5.17 3.55
N LEU A 48 17.97 -3.95 3.19
CA LEU A 48 18.48 -2.72 3.82
C LEU A 48 17.71 -2.33 5.10
N TYR A 49 16.53 -2.92 5.31
CA TYR A 49 15.55 -2.48 6.30
C TYR A 49 16.09 -2.36 7.73
N GLU A 50 16.69 -3.41 8.28
CA GLU A 50 17.09 -3.44 9.69
C GLU A 50 18.23 -2.47 10.01
N ALA A 51 19.11 -2.23 9.02
CA ALA A 51 20.21 -1.27 9.10
C ALA A 51 19.75 0.18 8.89
N ASN A 52 18.60 0.39 8.24
CA ASN A 52 18.07 1.71 7.88
C ASN A 52 16.64 1.88 8.41
N LEU A 53 16.43 1.49 9.67
CA LEU A 53 15.09 1.42 10.26
C LEU A 53 14.43 2.81 10.33
N GLU A 54 15.16 3.83 10.78
CA GLU A 54 14.63 5.20 10.85
C GLU A 54 14.23 5.75 9.48
N ALA A 55 15.09 5.58 8.47
CA ALA A 55 14.77 5.91 7.09
C ALA A 55 13.52 5.17 6.59
N SER A 56 13.43 3.88 6.90
CA SER A 56 12.30 3.05 6.51
C SER A 56 10.99 3.49 7.19
N VAL A 57 11.04 3.94 8.45
CA VAL A 57 9.88 4.54 9.14
C VAL A 57 9.39 5.78 8.38
N LYS A 58 10.30 6.66 7.96
CA LYS A 58 9.95 7.89 7.23
C LYS A 58 9.39 7.59 5.85
N VAL A 59 9.97 6.64 5.11
CA VAL A 59 9.44 6.16 3.82
C VAL A 59 8.05 5.54 3.99
N LEU A 60 7.86 4.65 4.98
CA LEU A 60 6.56 4.01 5.24
C LEU A 60 5.50 5.03 5.67
N LYS A 61 5.88 6.02 6.48
CA LYS A 61 5.02 7.14 6.86
C LYS A 61 4.57 7.91 5.62
N LYS A 62 5.50 8.35 4.78
CA LYS A 62 5.20 9.09 3.55
C LYS A 62 4.31 8.29 2.59
N LEU A 63 4.63 7.01 2.36
CA LEU A 63 3.76 6.09 1.60
C LEU A 63 2.36 5.98 2.18
N SER A 64 2.23 5.98 3.51
CA SER A 64 0.93 5.93 4.16
C SER A 64 0.17 7.23 4.00
N GLU A 65 0.82 8.40 4.04
CA GLU A 65 0.19 9.71 3.91
C GLU A 65 -0.22 9.98 2.45
N GLU A 66 0.68 9.69 1.51
CA GLU A 66 0.54 9.97 0.08
C GLU A 66 0.05 8.76 -0.74
N TRP A 67 -0.60 7.80 -0.08
CA TRP A 67 -0.98 6.53 -0.72
C TRP A 67 -1.72 6.69 -2.05
N LYS A 68 -2.63 7.66 -2.13
CA LYS A 68 -3.44 7.91 -3.34
C LYS A 68 -2.58 8.34 -4.53
N GLU A 69 -1.49 9.05 -4.29
CA GLU A 69 -0.58 9.52 -5.34
C GLU A 69 0.28 8.40 -5.92
N HIS A 70 0.72 7.47 -5.06
CA HIS A 70 1.70 6.44 -5.44
C HIS A 70 1.08 5.09 -5.80
N SER A 71 -0.07 4.74 -5.22
CA SER A 71 -0.61 3.36 -5.27
C SER A 71 -0.81 2.81 -6.68
N ALA A 72 -1.29 3.61 -7.63
CA ALA A 72 -1.47 3.18 -9.02
C ALA A 72 -0.13 2.85 -9.72
N LYS A 73 0.95 3.52 -9.32
CA LYS A 73 2.29 3.39 -9.91
C LYS A 73 3.11 2.26 -9.28
N LEU A 74 2.69 1.74 -8.13
CA LEU A 74 3.39 0.68 -7.38
C LEU A 74 3.06 -0.74 -7.89
N SER A 75 2.20 -0.87 -8.92
CA SER A 75 1.82 -2.16 -9.50
C SER A 75 3.01 -2.86 -10.17
N PRO A 76 3.16 -4.20 -10.02
CA PRO A 76 2.31 -5.11 -9.25
C PRO A 76 2.54 -4.97 -7.73
N LEU A 77 1.45 -5.05 -6.97
CA LEU A 77 1.46 -4.84 -5.52
C LEU A 77 1.88 -6.07 -4.70
N ASP A 78 1.94 -7.25 -5.30
CA ASP A 78 2.26 -8.50 -4.58
C ASP A 78 3.69 -8.52 -4.01
N PRO A 79 4.74 -8.11 -4.76
CA PRO A 79 6.07 -7.92 -4.19
C PRO A 79 6.06 -6.95 -3.01
N PHE A 80 5.29 -5.87 -3.08
CA PHE A 80 5.20 -4.90 -2.01
C PHE A 80 4.50 -5.46 -0.76
N ARG A 81 3.41 -6.22 -0.94
CA ARG A 81 2.72 -6.95 0.15
C ARG A 81 3.66 -7.93 0.84
N ALA A 82 4.49 -8.67 0.07
CA ALA A 82 5.47 -9.59 0.62
C ALA A 82 6.53 -8.85 1.46
N THR A 83 7.05 -7.72 0.97
CA THR A 83 8.01 -6.88 1.72
C THR A 83 7.39 -6.32 3.00
N LEU A 84 6.16 -5.81 2.97
CA LEU A 84 5.47 -5.34 4.19
C LEU A 84 5.26 -6.47 5.22
N LYS A 85 4.94 -7.69 4.77
CA LYS A 85 4.84 -8.87 5.65
C LYS A 85 6.19 -9.19 6.30
N SER A 86 7.27 -9.17 5.52
CA SER A 86 8.64 -9.37 6.02
C SER A 86 9.01 -8.33 7.08
N PHE A 87 8.73 -7.04 6.82
CA PHE A 87 8.96 -5.97 7.80
C PHE A 87 8.23 -6.21 9.11
N ARG A 88 6.96 -6.59 9.06
CA ARG A 88 6.18 -6.87 10.27
C ARG A 88 6.78 -8.02 11.09
N GLN A 89 7.25 -9.09 10.43
CA GLN A 89 7.94 -10.20 11.09
C GLN A 89 9.27 -9.76 11.74
N LYS A 90 10.07 -8.97 11.02
CA LYS A 90 11.32 -8.38 11.56
C LYS A 90 11.05 -7.47 12.75
N ASN A 91 9.99 -6.65 12.68
CA ASN A 91 9.59 -5.75 13.76
C ASN A 91 9.14 -6.49 15.00
N GLU A 92 8.29 -7.50 14.85
CA GLU A 92 7.82 -8.33 15.95
C GLU A 92 8.98 -9.02 16.68
N LYS A 93 9.89 -9.65 15.91
CA LYS A 93 11.10 -10.27 16.45
C LYS A 93 12.00 -9.24 17.14
N GLY A 94 12.19 -8.08 16.53
CA GLY A 94 13.02 -7.00 17.07
C GLY A 94 12.47 -6.42 18.38
N ILE A 95 11.15 -6.25 18.49
CA ILE A 95 10.50 -5.67 19.68
C ILE A 95 10.68 -6.58 20.90
N GLY A 96 10.59 -7.90 20.71
CA GLY A 96 10.84 -8.87 21.78
C GLY A 96 12.31 -9.13 22.08
N GLY A 97 13.22 -8.74 21.17
CA GLY A 97 14.65 -9.04 21.25
C GLY A 97 15.56 -7.88 21.66
N THR A 98 15.06 -6.65 21.81
CA THR A 98 15.86 -5.47 22.15
C THR A 98 15.41 -4.83 23.47
N ALA A 99 16.37 -4.46 24.32
CA ALA A 99 16.12 -3.63 25.52
C ALA A 99 16.24 -2.12 25.24
N ASP A 100 16.76 -1.73 24.07
CA ASP A 100 16.86 -0.34 23.64
C ASP A 100 15.45 0.23 23.33
N ALA A 101 14.99 1.15 24.19
CA ALA A 101 13.69 1.79 24.09
C ALA A 101 13.55 2.65 22.81
N ALA A 102 14.61 3.31 22.35
CA ALA A 102 14.57 4.12 21.14
C ALA A 102 14.40 3.22 19.90
N ARG A 103 15.18 2.14 19.82
CA ARG A 103 15.01 1.12 18.76
C ARG A 103 13.63 0.47 18.84
N GLN A 104 13.15 0.14 20.02
CA GLN A 104 11.82 -0.46 20.20
C GLN A 104 10.70 0.49 19.71
N SER A 105 10.83 1.80 19.99
CA SER A 105 9.92 2.83 19.48
C SER A 105 9.92 2.89 17.94
N LEU A 106 11.10 2.87 17.32
CA LEU A 106 11.23 2.83 15.86
C LEU A 106 10.54 1.59 15.25
N LEU A 107 10.76 0.40 15.83
CA LEU A 107 10.12 -0.84 15.36
C LEU A 107 8.59 -0.78 15.48
N ARG A 108 8.05 -0.20 16.56
CA ARG A 108 6.61 0.01 16.74
C ARG A 108 6.04 0.99 15.72
N ASN A 109 6.75 2.10 15.44
CA ASN A 109 6.36 3.05 14.41
C ASN A 109 6.37 2.39 13.03
N ALA A 110 7.41 1.60 12.71
CA ALA A 110 7.50 0.91 11.45
C ALA A 110 6.36 -0.12 11.26
N ASP A 111 6.04 -0.90 12.29
CA ASP A 111 4.90 -1.85 12.27
C ASP A 111 3.55 -1.12 12.13
N LYS A 112 3.37 0.00 12.83
CA LYS A 112 2.18 0.87 12.67
C LYS A 112 2.00 1.29 11.21
N TYR A 113 3.04 1.83 10.57
CA TYR A 113 2.93 2.26 9.18
C TYR A 113 2.78 1.09 8.20
N CYS A 114 3.44 -0.05 8.44
CA CYS A 114 3.22 -1.27 7.66
C CYS A 114 1.75 -1.71 7.70
N LYS A 115 1.11 -1.67 8.86
CA LYS A 115 -0.31 -2.00 9.03
C LYS A 115 -1.22 -1.02 8.28
N LEU A 116 -0.95 0.28 8.38
CA LEU A 116 -1.71 1.31 7.67
C LEU A 116 -1.64 1.10 6.15
N VAL A 117 -0.44 0.90 5.60
CA VAL A 117 -0.27 0.66 4.16
C VAL A 117 -0.90 -0.67 3.74
N SER A 118 -0.75 -1.73 4.53
CA SER A 118 -1.39 -3.03 4.26
C SER A 118 -2.92 -2.95 4.23
N GLY A 119 -3.51 -2.15 5.12
CA GLY A 119 -4.95 -1.88 5.12
C GLY A 119 -5.41 -1.22 3.83
N LYS A 120 -4.67 -0.21 3.36
CA LYS A 120 -4.96 0.47 2.09
C LYS A 120 -4.77 -0.43 0.85
N LEU A 121 -3.79 -1.34 0.89
CA LEU A 121 -3.59 -2.39 -0.12
C LEU A 121 -4.73 -3.40 -0.20
N SER A 122 -5.44 -3.59 0.92
CA SER A 122 -6.58 -4.51 1.03
C SER A 122 -7.89 -3.82 0.61
N SER A 123 -8.02 -2.52 0.88
CA SER A 123 -9.21 -1.75 0.54
C SER A 123 -9.34 -1.43 -0.96
N SER A 124 -8.27 -1.54 -1.76
CA SER A 124 -8.36 -1.29 -3.20
C SER A 124 -9.21 -2.32 -3.97
N HIS A 125 -9.57 -3.43 -3.33
CA HIS A 125 -10.52 -4.44 -3.85
C HIS A 125 -11.90 -4.37 -3.16
N GLY A 126 -12.13 -3.35 -2.34
CA GLY A 126 -13.33 -3.19 -1.51
C GLY A 126 -14.53 -2.67 -2.28
N CYS A 127 -15.27 -3.58 -2.95
CA CYS A 127 -16.74 -3.54 -2.98
C CYS A 127 -17.37 -4.82 -3.59
N LEU A 128 -16.62 -5.83 -4.05
CA LEU A 128 -17.26 -7.00 -4.69
C LEU A 128 -18.19 -7.79 -3.75
N LYS A 129 -17.86 -7.86 -2.45
CA LYS A 129 -18.70 -8.58 -1.47
C LYS A 129 -20.00 -7.84 -1.12
N SER A 130 -19.96 -6.51 -1.03
CA SER A 130 -21.16 -5.69 -0.82
C SER A 130 -22.02 -5.62 -2.06
N VAL A 131 -21.42 -5.61 -3.27
CA VAL A 131 -22.17 -5.76 -4.52
C VAL A 131 -22.85 -7.13 -4.57
N ALA A 132 -22.16 -8.22 -4.27
CA ALA A 132 -22.76 -9.55 -4.24
C ALA A 132 -23.93 -9.65 -3.24
N LEU A 133 -23.79 -9.09 -2.03
CA LEU A 133 -24.87 -9.05 -1.05
C LEU A 133 -26.05 -8.16 -1.50
N ALA A 134 -25.78 -7.03 -2.16
CA ALA A 134 -26.82 -6.17 -2.73
C ALA A 134 -27.58 -6.89 -3.86
N VAL A 135 -26.88 -7.61 -4.74
CA VAL A 135 -27.51 -8.42 -5.80
C VAL A 135 -28.40 -9.52 -5.22
N ILE A 136 -27.95 -10.23 -4.18
CA ILE A 136 -28.74 -11.28 -3.52
C ILE A 136 -29.99 -10.68 -2.84
N ALA A 137 -29.86 -9.55 -2.14
CA ALA A 137 -30.98 -8.90 -1.49
C ALA A 137 -32.04 -8.39 -2.48
N ILE A 138 -31.61 -7.86 -3.64
CA ILE A 138 -32.51 -7.44 -4.73
C ILE A 138 -33.25 -8.65 -5.32
N ALA A 139 -32.55 -9.77 -5.55
CA ALA A 139 -33.16 -10.98 -6.11
C ALA A 139 -34.22 -11.60 -5.17
N VAL A 140 -33.94 -11.65 -3.86
CA VAL A 140 -34.91 -12.12 -2.87
C VAL A 140 -36.08 -11.14 -2.76
N GLY A 141 -35.83 -9.83 -2.73
CA GLY A 141 -36.88 -8.81 -2.70
C GLY A 141 -37.83 -8.86 -3.91
N ALA A 142 -37.30 -9.12 -5.11
CA ALA A 142 -38.10 -9.28 -6.33
C ALA A 142 -38.98 -10.54 -6.31
N ALA A 143 -38.52 -11.64 -5.70
CA ALA A 143 -39.29 -12.89 -5.61
C ALA A 143 -40.53 -12.78 -4.69
N PHE A 144 -40.53 -11.86 -3.72
CA PHE A 144 -41.67 -11.64 -2.80
C PHE A 144 -42.68 -10.58 -3.30
N MET A 145 -42.38 -9.84 -4.37
CA MET A 145 -43.10 -8.59 -4.75
C MET A 145 -43.95 -8.65 -6.05
N SER A 146 -44.38 -9.83 -6.56
CA SER A 146 -45.30 -10.04 -7.73
C SER A 146 -44.60 -10.44 -9.05
N PRO A 147 -45.22 -11.25 -9.94
CA PRO A 147 -44.54 -11.91 -11.06
C PRO A 147 -44.43 -11.05 -12.34
N ASN A 148 -44.24 -9.73 -12.24
CA ASN A 148 -43.99 -8.90 -13.41
C ASN A 148 -42.71 -8.06 -13.25
N VAL A 149 -41.57 -8.68 -13.57
CA VAL A 149 -40.22 -8.08 -13.52
C VAL A 149 -39.77 -7.52 -14.88
N GLU A 150 -40.69 -7.16 -15.78
CA GLU A 150 -40.35 -6.68 -17.13
C GLU A 150 -39.89 -5.21 -17.23
N SER A 151 -39.80 -4.45 -16.13
CA SER A 151 -39.45 -3.01 -16.19
C SER A 151 -38.18 -2.60 -15.44
N LEU A 152 -37.31 -3.56 -15.05
CA LEU A 152 -35.95 -3.22 -14.66
C LEU A 152 -35.19 -2.79 -15.92
N ASP A 153 -35.14 -1.49 -16.14
CA ASP A 153 -34.56 -0.81 -17.29
C ASP A 153 -33.02 -0.99 -17.28
N TRP A 154 -32.55 -2.14 -17.78
CA TRP A 154 -31.15 -2.59 -17.76
C TRP A 154 -30.19 -1.62 -18.46
N GLU A 155 -30.70 -0.82 -19.39
CA GLU A 155 -29.99 0.29 -20.05
C GLU A 155 -29.56 1.37 -19.05
N LYS A 156 -30.37 1.64 -18.03
CA LYS A 156 -30.03 2.65 -17.02
C LYS A 156 -28.95 2.14 -16.06
N ILE A 157 -28.92 0.84 -15.83
CA ILE A 157 -27.95 0.18 -14.95
C ILE A 157 -26.60 0.04 -15.67
N SER A 158 -26.59 -0.30 -16.97
CA SER A 158 -25.35 -0.42 -17.74
C SER A 158 -24.56 0.90 -17.80
N VAL A 159 -25.26 2.05 -17.93
CA VAL A 159 -24.66 3.39 -17.96
C VAL A 159 -23.87 3.73 -16.68
N PHE A 160 -24.29 3.24 -15.51
CA PHE A 160 -23.56 3.43 -14.25
C PHE A 160 -22.28 2.58 -14.16
N PHE A 161 -22.18 1.48 -14.91
CA PHE A 161 -21.02 0.59 -14.90
C PHE A 161 -20.05 0.85 -16.06
N THR A 162 -20.48 1.49 -17.14
CA THR A 162 -19.65 1.76 -18.33
C THR A 162 -18.96 3.12 -18.31
N SER A 163 -19.08 3.94 -17.27
CA SER A 163 -18.27 5.15 -17.14
C SER A 163 -16.81 4.81 -16.73
N GLN A 164 -16.10 4.11 -17.62
CA GLN A 164 -14.64 4.20 -17.71
C GLN A 164 -14.29 5.57 -18.30
N PRO A 165 -13.36 6.34 -17.72
CA PRO A 165 -12.73 7.42 -18.45
C PRO A 165 -11.80 6.79 -19.49
N SER A 166 -12.09 7.05 -20.76
CA SER A 166 -11.16 6.86 -21.86
C SER A 166 -10.15 8.02 -21.88
N ILE A 167 -8.87 7.61 -21.91
CA ILE A 167 -7.62 8.37 -22.13
C ILE A 167 -7.05 9.08 -20.90
#